data_AF-A0A955EDD1-F1
#
_entry.id   AF-A0A955EDD1-F1
#
_cell.length_a   1.000
_cell.length_b   1.000
_cell.length_c   1.000
_cell.angle_alpha   90.00
_cell.angle_beta   90.00
_cell.angle_gamma   90.00
#
_symmetry.space_group_name_H-M   'P 1'
#
loop_
_entity.id
_entity.type
_entity.pdbx_description
1 polymer ?
#
loop_
_entity_poly.entity_id
_entity_poly.type
_entity_poly.pdbx_seq_one_letter_code
_entity_poly.pdbx_strand_id
1 'polypeptide(L)'
;KETAALRRLIAEATEILSRAFSTRPDGDAVQSLIDESENAIFKVAERAHTGGVAPIAEALQETFRRIDSRSHRGSLTGIPSGYYDLDEMLCGFNAGDLVILAARPSMGKTALALNVFEHAALNPPPWMEAEQPVVLAFSLEMGRQQIVSRMLCSRARVDAHKLKTGNIPSEDYSELSRAAGELSSARMFIDDTPGLSVMAMRSRARRLKQQQKGLHLVIVDYLQLMTQPKAESRQMEISQISRSLKELARE
;
A
#
# COMPACT_ATOMS: atom_id res chain seq x y z
N LYS A 1 -26.84 17.56 -7.92
CA LYS A 1 -25.42 17.28 -7.59
C LYS A 1 -24.70 16.59 -8.76
N GLU A 2 -25.30 15.56 -9.36
CA GLU A 2 -24.75 14.83 -10.52
C GLU A 2 -24.48 15.72 -11.75
N THR A 3 -25.39 16.63 -12.10
CA THR A 3 -25.21 17.58 -13.21
C THR A 3 -24.05 18.57 -13.00
N ALA A 4 -23.68 18.84 -11.74
CA ALA A 4 -22.54 19.68 -11.39
C ALA A 4 -21.22 18.89 -11.38
N ALA A 5 -21.27 17.58 -11.16
CA ALA A 5 -20.12 16.70 -11.36
C ALA A 5 -19.82 16.55 -12.86
N LEU A 6 -20.85 16.33 -13.69
CA LEU A 6 -20.71 16.27 -15.15
C LEU A 6 -20.11 17.55 -15.73
N ARG A 7 -20.61 18.74 -15.34
CA ARG A 7 -20.04 20.02 -15.80
C ARG A 7 -18.57 20.20 -15.44
N ARG A 8 -18.16 19.75 -14.26
CA ARG A 8 -16.75 19.81 -13.83
C ARG A 8 -15.89 18.80 -14.56
N LEU A 9 -16.36 17.57 -14.75
CA LEU A 9 -15.66 16.57 -15.52
C LEU A 9 -15.42 17.06 -16.96
N ILE A 10 -16.42 17.71 -17.58
CA ILE A 10 -16.29 18.31 -18.91
C ILE A 10 -15.23 19.42 -18.91
N ALA A 11 -15.23 20.30 -17.90
CA ALA A 11 -14.25 21.38 -17.80
C ALA A 11 -12.81 20.83 -17.68
N GLU A 12 -12.58 19.90 -16.75
CA GLU A 12 -11.26 19.29 -16.53
C GLU A 12 -10.79 18.50 -17.76
N ALA A 13 -11.68 17.73 -18.41
CA ALA A 13 -11.35 17.01 -19.63
C ALA A 13 -10.97 17.94 -20.79
N THR A 14 -11.65 19.10 -20.89
CA THR A 14 -11.33 20.12 -21.91
C THR A 14 -9.96 20.75 -21.66
N GLU A 15 -9.63 21.00 -20.39
CA GLU A 15 -8.32 21.52 -20.00
C GLU A 15 -7.20 20.52 -20.31
N ILE A 16 -7.39 19.25 -19.95
CA ILE A 16 -6.44 18.16 -20.27
C ILE A 16 -6.21 18.09 -21.78
N LEU A 17 -7.27 18.15 -22.58
CA LEU A 17 -7.20 18.19 -24.05
C LEU A 17 -6.36 19.37 -24.55
N SER A 18 -6.63 20.58 -24.06
CA SER A 18 -5.89 21.78 -24.46
C SER A 18 -4.39 21.68 -24.14
N ARG A 19 -4.06 21.10 -22.98
CA ARG A 19 -2.68 20.91 -22.54
C ARG A 19 -1.97 19.81 -23.33
N ALA A 20 -2.67 18.74 -23.71
CA ALA A 20 -2.13 17.70 -24.58
C ALA A 20 -1.73 18.24 -25.96
N PHE A 21 -2.52 19.15 -26.55
CA PHE A 21 -2.15 19.81 -27.81
C PHE A 21 -0.96 20.77 -27.69
N SER A 22 -0.76 21.35 -26.50
CA SER A 22 0.28 22.37 -26.25
C SER A 22 1.61 21.77 -25.80
N THR A 23 1.61 20.52 -25.33
CA THR A 23 2.79 19.86 -24.76
C THR A 23 3.65 19.28 -25.88
N ARG A 24 4.94 19.63 -25.91
CA ARG A 24 5.89 19.01 -26.84
C ARG A 24 6.10 17.53 -26.46
N PRO A 25 6.32 16.63 -27.43
CA PRO A 25 6.62 15.23 -27.17
C PRO A 25 8.03 15.08 -26.60
N ASP A 26 8.17 15.43 -25.33
CA ASP A 26 9.33 15.20 -24.46
C ASP A 26 8.88 14.27 -23.33
N GLY A 27 9.67 13.24 -23.03
CA GLY A 27 9.28 12.14 -22.14
C GLY A 27 8.85 12.62 -20.76
N ASP A 28 9.59 13.57 -20.19
CA ASP A 28 9.30 14.14 -18.86
C ASP A 28 8.05 15.04 -18.89
N ALA A 29 7.84 15.80 -19.97
CA ALA A 29 6.67 16.67 -20.12
C ALA A 29 5.37 15.86 -20.30
N VAL A 30 5.44 14.75 -21.03
CA VAL A 30 4.32 13.82 -21.20
C VAL A 30 3.98 13.13 -19.88
N GLN A 31 4.98 12.66 -19.14
CA GLN A 31 4.75 12.00 -17.86
C GLN A 31 4.10 12.95 -16.84
N SER A 32 4.60 14.19 -16.76
CA SER A 32 4.02 15.24 -15.92
C SER A 32 2.58 15.57 -16.29
N LEU A 33 2.26 15.66 -17.60
CA LEU A 33 0.89 15.88 -18.06
C LEU A 33 -0.04 14.73 -17.66
N ILE A 34 0.42 13.47 -17.75
CA ILE A 34 -0.36 12.30 -17.33
C ILE A 34 -0.64 12.36 -15.83
N ASP A 35 0.38 12.57 -14.99
CA ASP A 35 0.22 12.67 -13.53
C ASP A 35 -0.75 13.79 -13.12
N GLU A 36 -0.67 14.95 -13.77
CA GLU A 36 -1.56 16.08 -13.51
C GLU A 36 -3.00 15.81 -13.96
N SER A 37 -3.17 15.14 -15.10
CA SER A 37 -4.48 14.73 -15.62
C SER A 37 -5.16 13.71 -14.71
N GLU A 38 -4.40 12.73 -14.22
CA GLU A 38 -4.89 11.76 -13.23
C GLU A 38 -5.37 12.47 -11.96
N ASN A 39 -4.59 13.42 -11.45
CA ASN A 39 -4.94 14.18 -10.24
C ASN A 39 -6.19 15.04 -10.44
N ALA A 40 -6.34 15.70 -11.59
CA ALA A 40 -7.52 16.50 -11.93
C ALA A 40 -8.80 15.65 -11.93
N ILE A 41 -8.78 14.50 -12.62
CA ILE A 41 -9.91 13.57 -12.64
C ILE A 41 -10.19 13.01 -11.24
N PHE A 42 -9.14 12.69 -10.49
CA PHE A 42 -9.26 12.17 -9.12
C PHE A 42 -10.01 13.14 -8.20
N LYS A 43 -9.70 14.44 -8.23
CA LYS A 43 -10.39 15.47 -7.44
C LYS A 43 -11.88 15.58 -7.75
N VAL A 44 -12.28 15.35 -9.00
CA VAL A 44 -13.69 15.32 -9.41
C VAL A 44 -14.40 14.10 -8.80
N ALA A 45 -13.73 12.94 -8.77
CA ALA A 45 -14.25 11.71 -8.18
C ALA A 45 -14.35 11.78 -6.65
N GLU A 46 -13.33 12.32 -5.96
CA GLU A 46 -13.28 12.43 -4.50
C GLU A 46 -14.41 13.33 -3.97
N ARG A 47 -14.70 14.45 -4.64
CA ARG A 47 -15.80 15.35 -4.25
C ARG A 47 -17.19 14.77 -4.48
N ALA A 48 -17.33 13.76 -5.34
CA ALA A 48 -18.58 13.01 -5.47
C ALA A 48 -18.84 12.13 -4.23
N HIS A 49 -17.77 11.66 -3.56
CA HIS A 49 -17.82 10.95 -2.28
C HIS A 49 -17.59 11.91 -1.09
N THR A 50 -18.58 12.75 -0.82
CA THR A 50 -18.61 13.45 0.48
C THR A 50 -19.24 12.53 1.52
N GLY A 51 -18.41 11.93 2.37
CA GLY A 51 -18.85 11.50 3.69
C GLY A 51 -19.51 12.68 4.40
N GLY A 52 -20.77 12.52 4.79
CA GLY A 52 -21.59 13.60 5.32
C GLY A 52 -21.27 13.94 6.77
N VAL A 53 -21.68 15.13 7.20
CA VAL A 53 -21.84 15.45 8.61
C VAL A 53 -22.91 14.49 9.16
N ALA A 54 -22.55 13.66 10.13
CA ALA A 54 -23.45 12.71 10.78
C ALA A 54 -23.64 13.09 12.26
N PRO A 55 -24.84 12.92 12.83
CA PRO A 55 -25.05 13.05 14.28
C PRO A 55 -24.15 12.10 15.06
N ILE A 56 -23.63 12.56 16.22
CA ILE A 56 -22.80 11.72 17.09
C ILE A 56 -23.52 10.42 17.53
N ALA A 57 -24.86 10.46 17.62
CA ALA A 57 -25.67 9.30 17.97
C ALA A 57 -25.51 8.15 16.96
N GLU A 58 -25.42 8.45 15.65
CA GLU A 58 -25.19 7.43 14.62
C GLU A 58 -23.79 6.84 14.73
N ALA A 59 -22.77 7.67 14.97
CA ALA A 59 -21.39 7.23 15.17
C ALA A 59 -21.23 6.37 16.43
N LEU A 60 -21.94 6.70 17.51
CA LEU A 60 -21.96 5.94 18.76
C LEU A 60 -22.59 4.56 18.54
N GLN A 61 -23.74 4.48 17.87
CA GLN A 61 -24.38 3.19 17.55
C GLN A 61 -23.45 2.28 16.75
N GLU A 62 -22.79 2.82 15.72
CA GLU A 62 -21.83 2.05 14.91
C GLU A 62 -20.61 1.61 15.72
N THR A 63 -20.12 2.47 16.61
CA THR A 63 -18.99 2.15 17.49
C THR A 63 -19.35 1.04 18.49
N PHE A 64 -20.52 1.08 19.10
CA PHE A 64 -20.98 0.02 19.99
C PHE A 64 -21.16 -1.32 19.26
N ARG A 65 -21.73 -1.32 18.05
CA ARG A 65 -21.79 -2.55 17.22
C ARG A 65 -20.41 -3.13 16.94
N ARG A 66 -19.41 -2.28 16.68
CA ARG A 66 -18.01 -2.69 16.50
C ARG A 66 -17.37 -3.22 17.78
N ILE A 67 -17.74 -2.70 18.95
CA ILE A 67 -17.26 -3.22 20.24
C ILE A 67 -17.86 -4.59 20.51
N ASP A 68 -19.17 -4.77 20.30
CA ASP A 68 -19.86 -6.04 20.53
C ASP A 68 -19.38 -7.16 19.58
N SER A 69 -19.06 -6.82 18.34
CA SER A 69 -18.48 -7.78 17.39
C SER A 69 -17.05 -8.21 17.76
N ARG A 70 -16.34 -7.40 18.57
CA ARG A 70 -14.97 -7.68 19.04
C ARG A 70 -14.93 -8.45 20.35
N SER A 71 -15.87 -8.21 21.26
CA SER A 71 -15.92 -8.88 22.58
C SER A 71 -15.98 -10.41 22.48
N HIS A 72 -16.43 -10.94 21.34
CA HIS A 72 -16.54 -12.37 21.08
C HIS A 72 -15.36 -12.97 20.27
N ARG A 73 -14.38 -12.17 19.81
CA ARG A 73 -13.40 -12.58 18.76
C ARG A 73 -11.92 -12.47 19.16
N GLY A 74 -11.61 -12.06 20.39
CA GLY A 74 -10.23 -11.93 20.90
C GLY A 74 -9.64 -10.52 20.79
N SER A 75 -8.39 -10.35 21.22
CA SER A 75 -7.71 -9.04 21.36
C SER A 75 -7.24 -8.42 20.03
N LEU A 76 -7.07 -9.22 18.97
CA LEU A 76 -6.53 -8.75 17.71
C LEU A 76 -7.63 -8.20 16.78
N THR A 77 -7.68 -6.89 16.60
CA THR A 77 -8.70 -6.22 15.77
C THR A 77 -8.22 -5.86 14.37
N GLY A 78 -6.92 -5.72 14.19
CA GLY A 78 -6.26 -5.40 12.93
C GLY A 78 -5.57 -6.59 12.27
N ILE A 79 -4.84 -6.31 11.19
CA ILE A 79 -3.96 -7.26 10.52
C ILE A 79 -2.73 -7.51 11.40
N PRO A 80 -2.37 -8.76 11.71
CA PRO A 80 -1.24 -9.05 12.59
C PRO A 80 0.09 -8.69 11.93
N SER A 81 1.03 -8.21 12.73
CA SER A 81 2.41 -7.99 12.34
C SER A 81 3.25 -9.27 12.37
N GLY A 82 2.83 -10.27 13.16
CA GLY A 82 3.58 -11.50 13.41
C GLY A 82 4.56 -11.41 14.58
N TYR A 83 4.58 -10.27 15.28
CA TYR A 83 5.34 -10.09 16.51
C TYR A 83 4.36 -9.89 17.65
N TYR A 84 4.31 -10.84 18.59
CA TYR A 84 3.34 -10.86 19.67
C TYR A 84 3.30 -9.55 20.46
N ASP A 85 4.45 -9.08 20.93
CA ASP A 85 4.53 -7.85 21.74
C ASP A 85 4.04 -6.62 20.96
N LEU A 86 4.30 -6.57 19.65
CA LEU A 86 3.86 -5.46 18.79
C LEU A 86 2.35 -5.52 18.55
N ASP A 87 1.82 -6.72 18.32
CA ASP A 87 0.39 -6.94 18.11
C ASP A 87 -0.42 -6.71 19.39
N GLU A 88 0.15 -6.99 20.57
CA GLU A 88 -0.44 -6.64 21.86
C GLU A 88 -0.51 -5.12 22.06
N MET A 89 0.55 -4.40 21.70
CA MET A 89 0.59 -2.93 21.82
C MET A 89 -0.33 -2.22 20.82
N LEU A 90 -0.43 -2.72 19.59
CA LEU A 90 -1.17 -2.06 18.50
C LEU A 90 -2.58 -2.62 18.28
N CYS A 91 -2.88 -3.80 18.82
CA CYS A 91 -4.04 -4.61 18.44
C CYS A 91 -4.04 -4.95 16.94
N GLY A 92 -2.84 -5.11 16.35
CA GLY A 92 -2.60 -5.23 14.91
C GLY A 92 -2.74 -3.92 14.13
N PHE A 93 -2.58 -3.98 12.82
CA PHE A 93 -2.74 -2.83 11.92
C PHE A 93 -4.21 -2.62 11.54
N ASN A 94 -4.81 -1.53 12.01
CA ASN A 94 -6.22 -1.25 11.80
C ASN A 94 -6.47 -0.46 10.51
N ALA A 95 -7.62 -0.69 9.88
CA ALA A 95 -8.03 0.03 8.67
C ALA A 95 -8.17 1.53 8.95
N GLY A 96 -7.65 2.38 8.04
CA GLY A 96 -7.62 3.83 8.23
C GLY A 96 -6.31 4.37 8.78
N ASP A 97 -5.44 3.53 9.36
CA ASP A 97 -4.21 3.98 10.00
C ASP A 97 -3.05 4.19 9.04
N LEU A 98 -2.23 5.20 9.34
CA LEU A 98 -0.95 5.42 8.68
C LEU A 98 0.14 5.13 9.71
N VAL A 99 0.89 4.06 9.48
CA VAL A 99 1.99 3.64 10.35
C VAL A 99 3.32 4.00 9.72
N ILE A 100 4.16 4.72 10.48
CA ILE A 100 5.48 5.16 10.02
C ILE A 100 6.54 4.31 10.72
N LEU A 101 7.20 3.44 9.94
CA LEU A 101 8.40 2.73 10.39
C LEU A 101 9.64 3.55 10.02
N ALA A 102 10.30 4.16 11.00
CA ALA A 102 11.52 4.96 10.82
C ALA A 102 12.73 4.27 11.48
N ALA A 103 13.82 4.15 10.75
CA ALA A 103 15.09 3.64 11.27
C ALA A 103 16.26 4.22 10.46
N ARG A 104 17.47 4.15 11.02
CA ARG A 104 18.70 4.47 10.28
C ARG A 104 18.95 3.42 9.17
N PRO A 105 19.70 3.76 8.11
CA PRO A 105 20.16 2.77 7.14
C PRO A 105 20.81 1.56 7.82
N SER A 106 20.64 0.38 7.22
CA SER A 106 21.18 -0.90 7.71
C SER A 106 20.61 -1.41 9.05
N MET A 107 19.63 -0.73 9.67
CA MET A 107 18.96 -1.21 10.89
C MET A 107 17.85 -2.26 10.64
N GLY A 108 17.69 -2.72 9.39
CA GLY A 108 16.72 -3.77 9.08
C GLY A 108 15.27 -3.31 8.85
N LYS A 109 15.02 -2.01 8.59
CA LYS A 109 13.67 -1.48 8.29
C LYS A 109 12.95 -2.30 7.19
N THR A 110 13.60 -2.51 6.05
CA THR A 110 13.03 -3.28 4.94
C THR A 110 12.79 -4.74 5.34
N ALA A 111 13.72 -5.36 6.08
CA ALA A 111 13.56 -6.74 6.53
C ALA A 111 12.33 -6.88 7.46
N LEU A 112 12.17 -5.95 8.41
CA LEU A 112 11.00 -5.92 9.29
C LEU A 112 9.71 -5.73 8.49
N ALA A 113 9.69 -4.78 7.54
CA ALA A 113 8.53 -4.52 6.70
C ALA A 113 8.15 -5.75 5.85
N LEU A 114 9.12 -6.46 5.27
CA LEU A 114 8.88 -7.68 4.49
C LEU A 114 8.40 -8.84 5.36
N ASN A 115 8.93 -8.99 6.58
CA ASN A 115 8.43 -10.01 7.51
C ASN A 115 6.96 -9.76 7.88
N VAL A 116 6.60 -8.50 8.15
CA VAL A 116 5.20 -8.11 8.37
C VAL A 116 4.34 -8.37 7.13
N PHE A 117 4.84 -7.99 5.95
CA PHE A 117 4.15 -8.22 4.66
C PHE A 117 3.81 -9.69 4.45
N GLU A 118 4.80 -10.56 4.62
CA GLU A 118 4.69 -12.00 4.47
C GLU A 118 3.76 -12.60 5.52
N HIS A 119 3.93 -12.21 6.80
CA HIS A 119 3.11 -12.73 7.89
C HIS A 119 1.64 -12.37 7.68
N ALA A 120 1.35 -11.11 7.35
CA ALA A 120 0.01 -10.61 7.10
C ALA A 120 -0.68 -11.37 5.96
N ALA A 121 0.04 -11.74 4.90
CA ALA A 121 -0.56 -12.44 3.77
C ALA A 121 -0.85 -13.91 4.03
N LEU A 122 -0.02 -14.55 4.86
CA LEU A 122 -0.06 -16.00 5.08
C LEU A 122 -0.82 -16.42 6.33
N ASN A 123 -0.96 -15.52 7.31
CA ASN A 123 -1.61 -15.80 8.58
C ASN A 123 -2.82 -14.88 8.73
N PRO A 124 -3.99 -15.27 8.16
CA PRO A 124 -5.21 -14.48 8.31
C PRO A 124 -5.57 -14.31 9.79
N PRO A 125 -6.04 -13.11 10.20
CA PRO A 125 -6.52 -12.92 11.55
C PRO A 125 -7.80 -13.73 11.82
N PRO A 126 -8.10 -14.07 13.09
CA PRO A 126 -9.23 -14.95 13.44
C PRO A 126 -10.60 -14.43 12.98
N TRP A 127 -10.75 -13.13 12.81
CA TRP A 127 -11.99 -12.48 12.38
C TRP A 127 -12.19 -12.46 10.86
N MET A 128 -11.17 -12.82 10.08
CA MET A 128 -11.25 -12.91 8.62
C MET A 128 -11.62 -14.35 8.23
N GLU A 129 -12.88 -14.55 7.87
CA GLU A 129 -13.43 -15.87 7.52
C GLU A 129 -12.75 -16.43 6.26
N ALA A 130 -11.94 -17.48 6.40
CA ALA A 130 -11.31 -18.33 5.37
C ALA A 130 -10.59 -17.66 4.17
N GLU A 131 -10.65 -16.34 4.01
CA GLU A 131 -9.97 -15.59 2.98
C GLU A 131 -8.62 -15.09 3.47
N GLN A 132 -7.62 -15.21 2.62
CA GLN A 132 -6.30 -14.63 2.88
C GLN A 132 -6.35 -13.09 2.70
N PRO A 133 -5.64 -12.33 3.56
CA PRO A 133 -5.50 -10.90 3.39
C PRO A 133 -4.78 -10.57 2.08
N VAL A 134 -5.41 -9.71 1.28
CA VAL A 134 -4.77 -9.04 0.15
C VAL A 134 -3.80 -7.97 0.65
N VAL A 135 -2.52 -8.07 0.28
CA VAL A 135 -1.49 -7.12 0.67
C VAL A 135 -0.71 -6.60 -0.55
N LEU A 136 -0.31 -5.32 -0.52
CA LEU A 136 0.43 -4.66 -1.60
C LEU A 136 1.70 -3.99 -1.07
N ALA A 137 2.83 -4.26 -1.71
CA ALA A 137 4.09 -3.58 -1.44
C ALA A 137 4.51 -2.71 -2.64
N PHE A 138 4.72 -1.42 -2.40
CA PHE A 138 5.40 -0.52 -3.33
C PHE A 138 6.87 -0.46 -2.95
N SER A 139 7.73 -0.92 -3.85
CA SER A 139 9.18 -0.90 -3.70
C SER A 139 9.79 0.13 -4.63
N LEU A 140 10.27 1.22 -4.06
CA LEU A 140 10.85 2.33 -4.80
C LEU A 140 12.37 2.21 -4.91
N GLU A 141 13.01 1.38 -4.07
CA GLU A 141 14.46 1.15 -4.07
C GLU A 141 14.88 -0.17 -4.70
N MET A 142 14.10 -1.21 -4.43
CA MET A 142 14.49 -2.58 -4.72
C MET A 142 13.62 -3.18 -5.83
N GLY A 143 14.23 -3.95 -6.73
CA GLY A 143 13.47 -4.71 -7.72
C GLY A 143 12.69 -5.85 -7.06
N ARG A 144 11.56 -6.25 -7.66
CA ARG A 144 10.71 -7.34 -7.14
C ARG A 144 11.48 -8.64 -6.89
N GLN A 145 12.45 -8.96 -7.75
CA GLN A 145 13.28 -10.17 -7.61
C GLN A 145 14.12 -10.14 -6.34
N GLN A 146 14.64 -8.98 -5.95
CA GLN A 146 15.43 -8.84 -4.73
C GLN A 146 14.55 -8.98 -3.48
N ILE A 147 13.31 -8.47 -3.53
CA ILE A 147 12.33 -8.64 -2.46
C ILE A 147 11.95 -10.12 -2.32
N VAL A 148 11.58 -10.78 -3.43
CA VAL A 148 11.20 -12.20 -3.43
C VAL A 148 12.35 -13.08 -2.95
N SER A 149 13.59 -12.81 -3.38
CA SER A 149 14.78 -13.53 -2.90
C SER A 149 14.94 -13.40 -1.37
N ARG A 150 14.74 -12.20 -0.81
CA ARG A 150 14.81 -11.99 0.65
C ARG A 150 13.71 -12.73 1.41
N MET A 151 12.46 -12.68 0.92
CA MET A 151 11.35 -13.43 1.54
C MET A 151 11.62 -14.94 1.50
N LEU A 152 12.07 -15.47 0.35
CA LEU A 152 12.44 -16.88 0.22
C LEU A 152 13.53 -17.29 1.20
N CYS A 153 14.62 -16.51 1.31
CA CYS A 153 15.69 -16.80 2.26
C CYS A 153 15.21 -16.76 3.71
N SER A 154 14.43 -15.73 4.07
CA SER A 154 13.87 -15.56 5.41
C SER A 154 13.01 -16.75 5.80
N ARG A 155 12.11 -17.16 4.90
CA ARG A 155 11.15 -18.24 5.14
C ARG A 155 11.78 -19.63 5.13
N ALA A 156 12.66 -19.90 4.16
CA ALA A 156 13.38 -21.17 4.06
C ALA A 156 14.53 -21.30 5.08
N ARG A 157 14.87 -20.21 5.79
CA ARG A 157 16.05 -20.12 6.67
C ARG A 157 17.36 -20.48 5.96
N VAL A 158 17.46 -20.10 4.68
CA VAL A 158 18.65 -20.31 3.84
C VAL A 158 19.48 -19.04 3.77
N ASP A 159 20.80 -19.19 3.84
CA ASP A 159 21.73 -18.07 3.69
C ASP A 159 21.60 -17.41 2.31
N ALA A 160 21.30 -16.11 2.31
CA ALA A 160 21.15 -15.30 1.11
C ALA A 160 22.43 -15.25 0.25
N HIS A 161 23.62 -15.45 0.83
CA HIS A 161 24.86 -15.54 0.06
C HIS A 161 24.86 -16.76 -0.87
N LYS A 162 24.33 -17.91 -0.42
CA LYS A 162 24.24 -19.12 -1.25
C LYS A 162 23.34 -18.92 -2.47
N LEU A 163 22.23 -18.20 -2.31
CA LEU A 163 21.36 -17.84 -3.44
C LEU A 163 22.07 -16.92 -4.44
N LYS A 164 22.87 -15.96 -3.94
CA LYS A 164 23.62 -15.04 -4.80
C LYS A 164 24.74 -15.72 -5.59
N THR A 165 25.42 -16.69 -4.98
CA THR A 165 26.51 -17.43 -5.63
C THR A 165 26.03 -18.60 -6.47
N GLY A 166 24.77 -19.03 -6.31
CA GLY A 166 24.22 -20.21 -6.97
C GLY A 166 24.69 -21.54 -6.37
N ASN A 167 25.50 -21.51 -5.31
CA ASN A 167 25.98 -22.72 -4.64
C ASN A 167 24.97 -23.16 -3.56
N ILE A 168 23.89 -23.80 -3.99
CA ILE A 168 22.78 -24.22 -3.14
C ILE A 168 22.81 -25.74 -2.99
N PRO A 169 23.08 -26.27 -1.79
CA PRO A 169 22.95 -27.70 -1.49
C PRO A 169 21.54 -28.22 -1.81
N SER A 170 21.41 -29.51 -2.12
CA SER A 170 20.11 -30.14 -2.41
C SER A 170 19.08 -29.99 -1.29
N GLU A 171 19.53 -30.02 -0.03
CA GLU A 171 18.68 -29.81 1.15
C GLU A 171 18.08 -28.39 1.17
N ASP A 172 18.92 -27.36 0.99
CA ASP A 172 18.47 -25.96 0.91
C ASP A 172 17.50 -25.74 -0.26
N TYR A 173 17.68 -26.47 -1.37
CA TYR A 173 16.77 -26.39 -2.53
C TYR A 173 15.37 -26.91 -2.19
N SER A 174 15.26 -27.96 -1.38
CA SER A 174 13.97 -28.50 -0.93
C SER A 174 13.22 -27.49 -0.05
N GLU A 175 13.93 -26.85 0.90
CA GLU A 175 13.35 -25.80 1.76
C GLU A 175 12.92 -24.56 0.96
N LEU A 176 13.74 -24.14 -0.01
CA LEU A 176 13.38 -23.04 -0.92
C LEU A 176 12.14 -23.36 -1.77
N SER A 177 12.02 -24.60 -2.26
CA SER A 177 10.86 -25.05 -3.03
C SER A 177 9.59 -25.05 -2.18
N ARG A 178 9.67 -25.50 -0.93
CA ARG A 178 8.56 -25.45 0.03
C ARG A 178 8.13 -24.01 0.32
N ALA A 179 9.09 -23.14 0.64
CA ALA A 179 8.82 -21.72 0.87
C ALA A 179 8.20 -21.03 -0.36
N ALA A 180 8.66 -21.37 -1.57
CA ALA A 180 8.09 -20.86 -2.81
C ALA A 180 6.62 -21.30 -2.99
N GLY A 181 6.30 -22.55 -2.67
CA GLY A 181 4.91 -23.05 -2.70
C GLY A 181 4.00 -22.26 -1.77
N GLU A 182 4.44 -22.05 -0.52
CA GLU A 182 3.68 -21.28 0.48
C GLU A 182 3.48 -19.82 0.02
N LEU A 183 4.55 -19.14 -0.42
CA LEU A 183 4.47 -17.75 -0.91
C LEU A 183 3.60 -17.62 -2.17
N SER A 184 3.64 -18.60 -3.08
CA SER A 184 2.86 -18.58 -4.32
C SER A 184 1.35 -18.67 -4.10
N SER A 185 0.93 -19.27 -2.98
CA SER A 185 -0.47 -19.38 -2.62
C SER A 185 -1.05 -18.11 -2.00
N ALA A 186 -0.20 -17.16 -1.61
CA ALA A 186 -0.58 -15.95 -0.89
C ALA A 186 -1.04 -14.82 -1.82
N ARG A 187 -1.97 -13.99 -1.34
CA ARG A 187 -2.49 -12.81 -2.06
C ARG A 187 -1.59 -11.58 -1.89
N MET A 188 -0.32 -11.73 -2.26
CA MET A 188 0.71 -10.69 -2.19
C MET A 188 0.97 -10.06 -3.56
N PHE A 189 1.01 -8.73 -3.60
CA PHE A 189 1.28 -7.97 -4.82
C PHE A 189 2.47 -7.04 -4.61
N ILE A 190 3.38 -6.96 -5.58
CA ILE A 190 4.57 -6.11 -5.53
C ILE A 190 4.56 -5.20 -6.76
N ASP A 191 4.79 -3.92 -6.52
CA ASP A 191 5.01 -2.91 -7.54
C ASP A 191 6.38 -2.27 -7.34
N ASP A 192 7.31 -2.55 -8.26
CA ASP A 192 8.69 -2.06 -8.26
C ASP A 192 8.92 -0.93 -9.29
N THR A 193 7.85 -0.21 -9.67
CA THR A 193 7.95 0.88 -10.64
C THR A 193 8.77 2.05 -10.07
N PRO A 194 9.91 2.42 -10.68
CA PRO A 194 10.73 3.52 -10.21
C PRO A 194 10.03 4.87 -10.45
N GLY A 195 10.29 5.85 -9.58
CA GLY A 195 9.77 7.22 -9.74
C GLY A 195 8.25 7.35 -9.63
N LEU A 196 7.57 6.39 -9.00
CA LEU A 196 6.11 6.38 -8.89
C LEU A 196 5.59 7.58 -8.07
N SER A 197 4.70 8.37 -8.67
CA SER A 197 4.01 9.47 -7.99
C SER A 197 3.02 8.93 -6.94
N VAL A 198 2.72 9.72 -5.90
CA VAL A 198 1.74 9.33 -4.86
C VAL A 198 0.34 9.09 -5.47
N MET A 199 -0.01 9.84 -6.52
CA MET A 199 -1.29 9.68 -7.23
C MET A 199 -1.34 8.37 -8.00
N ALA A 200 -0.29 8.05 -8.75
CA ALA A 200 -0.18 6.77 -9.46
C ALA A 200 -0.24 5.59 -8.47
N MET A 201 0.42 5.71 -7.32
CA MET A 201 0.33 4.73 -6.23
C MET A 201 -1.10 4.53 -5.72
N ARG A 202 -1.84 5.62 -5.44
CA ARG A 202 -3.25 5.57 -5.03
C ARG A 202 -4.12 4.90 -6.10
N SER A 203 -3.94 5.27 -7.37
CA SER A 203 -4.66 4.70 -8.52
C SER A 203 -4.46 3.18 -8.62
N ARG A 204 -3.21 2.71 -8.48
CA ARG A 204 -2.88 1.28 -8.51
C ARG A 204 -3.44 0.53 -7.31
N ALA A 205 -3.34 1.07 -6.11
CA ALA A 205 -3.92 0.48 -4.90
C ALA A 205 -5.45 0.34 -5.02
N ARG A 206 -6.15 1.37 -5.50
CA ARG A 206 -7.60 1.33 -5.74
C ARG A 206 -7.99 0.28 -6.77
N ARG A 207 -7.27 0.22 -7.89
CA ARG A 207 -7.51 -0.79 -8.95
C ARG A 207 -7.35 -2.21 -8.41
N LEU A 208 -6.30 -2.45 -7.61
CA LEU A 208 -6.08 -3.74 -6.98
C LEU A 208 -7.18 -4.07 -5.97
N LYS A 209 -7.57 -3.12 -5.11
CA LYS A 209 -8.69 -3.27 -4.16
C LYS A 209 -9.98 -3.70 -4.86
N GLN A 210 -10.30 -3.13 -6.02
CA GLN A 210 -11.46 -3.51 -6.82
C GLN A 210 -11.32 -4.92 -7.43
N GLN A 211 -10.18 -5.23 -8.05
CA GLN A 211 -9.92 -6.53 -8.67
C GLN A 211 -9.94 -7.68 -7.66
N GLN A 212 -9.36 -7.45 -6.48
CA GLN A 212 -9.23 -8.44 -5.42
C GLN A 212 -10.41 -8.43 -4.44
N LYS A 213 -11.39 -7.54 -4.63
CA LYS A 213 -12.52 -7.32 -3.71
C LYS A 213 -12.07 -7.01 -2.26
N GLY A 214 -10.91 -6.39 -2.12
CA GLY A 214 -10.30 -6.09 -0.82
C GLY A 214 -8.83 -5.70 -0.95
N LEU A 215 -8.35 -4.89 -0.01
CA LEU A 215 -6.94 -4.55 0.18
C LEU A 215 -6.76 -4.21 1.67
N HIS A 216 -5.93 -4.97 2.36
CA HIS A 216 -5.90 -4.98 3.83
C HIS A 216 -4.63 -4.36 4.41
N LEU A 217 -3.52 -4.43 3.66
CA LEU A 217 -2.26 -3.80 4.03
C LEU A 217 -1.56 -3.25 2.80
N VAL A 218 -1.07 -2.02 2.90
CA VAL A 218 -0.20 -1.40 1.91
C VAL A 218 1.11 -1.02 2.59
N ILE A 219 2.22 -1.50 2.05
CA ILE A 219 3.58 -1.14 2.50
C ILE A 219 4.25 -0.32 1.41
N VAL A 220 4.96 0.72 1.82
CA VAL A 220 5.74 1.58 0.92
C VAL A 220 7.18 1.65 1.43
N ASP A 221 8.13 1.18 0.63
CA ASP A 221 9.56 1.21 0.93
C ASP A 221 10.36 1.87 -0.21
N TYR A 222 10.92 3.07 -0.09
CA TYR A 222 10.91 4.04 1.01
C TYR A 222 10.43 5.42 0.55
N LEU A 223 9.74 6.13 1.44
CA LEU A 223 9.06 7.41 1.14
C LEU A 223 9.97 8.53 0.60
N GLN A 224 11.29 8.48 0.84
CA GLN A 224 12.17 9.58 0.46
C GLN A 224 12.52 9.60 -1.03
N LEU A 225 12.14 8.58 -1.81
CA LEU A 225 12.23 8.56 -3.28
C LEU A 225 10.95 9.04 -3.97
N MET A 226 9.91 9.35 -3.21
CA MET A 226 8.70 9.92 -3.79
C MET A 226 8.95 11.39 -4.06
N THR A 227 9.01 11.75 -5.34
CA THR A 227 9.16 13.14 -5.78
C THR A 227 7.80 13.72 -6.16
N GLN A 228 7.52 14.94 -5.72
CA GLN A 228 6.49 15.79 -6.30
C GLN A 228 7.15 16.94 -7.07
N PRO A 229 6.83 17.15 -8.37
CA PRO A 229 7.53 18.11 -9.24
C PRO A 229 7.48 19.60 -8.83
N LYS A 230 6.84 19.97 -7.70
CA LYS A 230 6.47 21.36 -7.38
C LYS A 230 6.69 21.78 -5.91
N ALA A 231 7.44 21.03 -5.10
CA ALA A 231 7.67 21.40 -3.71
C ALA A 231 8.85 22.40 -3.56
N GLU A 232 8.59 23.58 -2.99
CA GLU A 232 9.61 24.59 -2.67
C GLU A 232 10.61 24.14 -1.58
N SER A 233 10.22 23.17 -0.76
CA SER A 233 11.05 22.60 0.31
C SER A 233 10.73 21.12 0.52
N ARG A 234 11.76 20.32 0.76
CA ARG A 234 11.66 18.89 1.06
C ARG A 234 10.78 18.60 2.30
N GLN A 235 10.70 19.55 3.24
CA GLN A 235 9.81 19.43 4.40
C GLN A 235 8.33 19.51 4.01
N MET A 236 7.99 20.41 3.08
CA MET A 236 6.62 20.55 2.58
C MET A 236 6.23 19.33 1.74
N GLU A 237 7.16 18.81 0.95
CA GLU A 237 6.98 17.60 0.14
C GLU A 237 6.62 16.39 1.02
N ILE A 238 7.42 16.10 2.06
CA ILE A 238 7.17 15.00 3.00
C ILE A 238 5.82 15.17 3.70
N SER A 239 5.47 16.41 4.06
CA SER A 239 4.18 16.72 4.70
C SER A 239 2.99 16.50 3.76
N GLN A 240 3.16 16.70 2.46
CA GLN A 240 2.12 16.44 1.45
C GLN A 240 2.00 14.94 1.13
N ILE A 241 3.12 14.24 1.02
CA ILE A 241 3.17 12.77 0.85
C ILE A 241 2.47 12.09 2.03
N SER A 242 2.81 12.47 3.27
CA SER A 242 2.23 11.89 4.47
C SER A 242 0.70 12.10 4.53
N ARG A 243 0.22 13.28 4.15
CA ARG A 243 -1.22 13.56 4.05
C ARG A 243 -1.90 12.69 3.01
N SER A 244 -1.32 12.61 1.82
CA SER A 244 -1.86 11.81 0.71
C SER A 244 -1.91 10.32 1.03
N LEU A 245 -0.94 9.80 1.78
CA LEU A 245 -0.93 8.42 2.26
C LEU A 245 -1.95 8.18 3.38
N LYS A 246 -2.17 9.15 4.27
CA LYS A 246 -3.24 9.06 5.27
C LYS A 246 -4.63 9.08 4.61
N GLU A 247 -4.80 9.85 3.54
CA GLU A 247 -6.02 9.81 2.73
C GLU A 247 -6.21 8.43 2.09
N LEU A 248 -5.17 7.87 1.46
CA LEU A 248 -5.22 6.52 0.91
C LEU A 248 -5.63 5.48 1.96
N ALA A 249 -5.11 5.56 3.18
CA ALA A 249 -5.45 4.62 4.24
C ALA A 249 -6.93 4.69 4.66
N ARG A 250 -7.57 5.87 4.54
CA ARG A 250 -8.98 6.09 4.91
C ARG A 250 -9.97 5.69 3.82
N GLU A 251 -9.53 5.48 2.59
CA GLU A 251 -10.34 5.13 1.40
C GLU A 251 -10.59 3.62 1.25
#